data_AF-A0A914JRE6-F1
#
_entry.id   AF-A0A914JRE6-F1
#
_cell.length_a   1.000
_cell.length_b   1.000
_cell.length_c   1.000
_cell.angle_alpha   90.00
_cell.angle_beta   90.00
_cell.angle_gamma   90.00
#
_symmetry.space_group_name_H-M   'P 1'
#
loop_
_entity.id
_entity.type
_entity.pdbx_description
1 polymer ?
#
loop_
_entity_poly.entity_id
_entity_poly.type
_entity_poly.pdbx_seq_one_letter_code
_entity_poly.pdbx_strand_id
1 'polypeptide(L)'
;MVDVVKEKFFEAVHFVFPKDCFEELVLKLNVFHRECVPLVASRGLGLAITAGSMLLFVPQILKIARAGSAEGVSLVAMIIGLIPALGTVAYSYEK
;
A
#
# COMPACT_ATOMS: atom_id res chain seq x y z
N MET A 1 17.29 -19.22 0.65
CA MET A 1 17.03 -17.83 0.19
C MET A 1 15.98 -17.78 -0.91
N VAL A 2 16.07 -18.63 -1.95
CA VAL A 2 15.04 -18.74 -3.00
C VAL A 2 13.66 -19.14 -2.45
N ASP A 3 13.62 -20.00 -1.43
CA ASP A 3 12.36 -20.47 -0.83
C ASP A 3 11.61 -19.37 -0.05
N VAL A 4 12.35 -18.52 0.67
CA VAL A 4 11.80 -17.35 1.39
C VAL A 4 11.24 -16.31 0.41
N VAL A 5 11.93 -16.10 -0.72
CA VAL A 5 11.46 -15.17 -1.76
C VAL A 5 10.20 -15.70 -2.43
N LYS A 6 10.11 -17.00 -2.69
CA LYS A 6 8.89 -17.62 -3.25
C LYS A 6 7.69 -17.51 -2.32
N GLU A 7 7.88 -17.76 -1.02
CA GLU A 7 6.79 -17.69 -0.04
C GLU A 7 6.23 -16.28 0.08
N LYS A 8 7.12 -15.27 0.22
CA LYS A 8 6.72 -13.86 0.30
C LYS A 8 6.05 -13.35 -0.96
N PHE A 9 6.50 -13.83 -2.12
CA PHE A 9 5.87 -13.52 -3.39
C PHE A 9 4.44 -14.08 -3.47
N PHE A 10 4.23 -15.33 -3.06
CA PHE A 10 2.91 -15.95 -3.04
C PHE A 10 1.93 -15.25 -2.08
N GLU A 11 2.43 -14.86 -0.90
CA GLU A 11 1.68 -14.04 0.07
C GLU A 11 1.24 -12.71 -0.54
N ALA A 12 2.17 -12.01 -1.21
CA ALA A 12 1.89 -10.73 -1.86
C ALA A 12 0.87 -10.88 -3.00
N VAL A 13 0.95 -11.96 -3.78
CA VAL A 13 -0.01 -12.24 -4.86
C VAL A 13 -1.40 -12.50 -4.27
N HIS A 14 -1.54 -13.34 -3.24
CA HIS A 14 -2.83 -13.56 -2.58
C HIS A 14 -3.40 -12.32 -1.90
N PHE A 15 -2.53 -11.42 -1.41
CA PHE A 15 -2.96 -10.15 -0.83
C PHE A 15 -3.61 -9.23 -1.87
N VAL A 16 -3.05 -9.19 -3.09
CA VAL A 16 -3.57 -8.39 -4.22
C VAL A 16 -4.78 -9.07 -4.86
N PHE A 17 -4.75 -10.40 -4.99
CA PHE A 17 -5.80 -11.23 -5.57
C PHE A 17 -6.44 -12.13 -4.49
N PRO A 18 -7.44 -11.61 -3.75
CA PRO A 18 -8.14 -12.41 -2.76
C PRO A 18 -9.03 -13.48 -3.42
N LYS A 19 -9.23 -14.63 -2.75
CA LYS A 19 -10.04 -15.76 -3.22
C LYS A 19 -9.55 -16.33 -4.57
N ASP A 20 -10.45 -16.88 -5.37
CA ASP A 20 -10.17 -17.44 -6.71
C ASP A 20 -10.04 -16.36 -7.79
N CYS A 21 -9.91 -15.07 -7.41
CA CYS A 21 -9.79 -13.97 -8.37
C CYS A 21 -8.50 -14.05 -9.18
N PHE A 22 -7.44 -14.67 -8.66
CA PHE A 22 -6.23 -14.93 -9.45
C PHE A 22 -6.52 -15.90 -10.60
N GLU A 23 -7.26 -16.98 -10.34
CA GLU A 23 -7.62 -17.96 -11.35
C GLU A 23 -8.60 -17.37 -12.38
N GLU A 24 -9.60 -16.62 -11.94
CA GLU A 24 -10.63 -16.04 -12.81
C GLU A 24 -10.07 -14.93 -13.72
N LEU A 25 -9.24 -14.02 -13.20
CA LEU A 25 -8.66 -12.92 -13.99
C LEU A 25 -7.44 -13.37 -14.82
N VAL A 26 -6.54 -14.17 -14.25
CA VAL A 26 -5.23 -14.47 -14.88
C VAL A 26 -5.28 -15.78 -15.65
N LEU A 27 -5.86 -16.85 -15.10
CA LEU A 27 -5.90 -18.16 -15.78
C LEU A 27 -7.03 -18.24 -16.82
N LYS A 28 -8.23 -17.74 -16.48
CA LYS A 28 -9.40 -17.74 -17.39
C LYS A 28 -9.53 -16.48 -18.23
N LEU A 29 -8.66 -15.48 -18.03
CA LEU A 29 -8.68 -14.18 -18.73
C LEU A 29 -10.05 -13.47 -18.66
N ASN A 30 -10.80 -13.67 -17.57
CA ASN A 30 -12.12 -13.08 -17.38
C ASN A 30 -12.02 -11.66 -16.81
N VAL A 31 -11.47 -10.75 -17.61
CA VAL A 31 -11.22 -9.33 -17.26
C VAL A 31 -12.50 -8.49 -17.07
N PHE A 32 -13.68 -9.05 -17.27
CA PHE A 32 -14.97 -8.39 -17.03
C PHE A 32 -15.73 -8.98 -15.83
N HIS A 33 -15.07 -9.77 -14.99
CA HIS A 33 -15.69 -10.34 -13.80
C HIS A 33 -16.12 -9.22 -12.82
N ARG A 34 -17.43 -9.05 -12.64
CA ARG A 34 -18.02 -7.92 -11.90
C ARG A 34 -17.53 -7.77 -10.46
N GLU A 35 -17.13 -8.85 -9.82
CA GLU A 35 -16.72 -8.84 -8.41
C GLU A 35 -15.20 -8.72 -8.25
N CYS A 36 -14.44 -9.50 -9.02
CA CYS A 36 -12.98 -9.58 -8.88
C CYS A 36 -12.26 -8.34 -9.42
N VAL A 37 -12.73 -7.76 -10.53
CA VAL A 37 -12.10 -6.58 -11.15
C VAL A 37 -12.10 -5.36 -10.22
N PRO A 38 -13.25 -4.89 -9.69
CA PRO A 38 -13.25 -3.73 -8.79
C PRO A 38 -12.54 -4.04 -7.46
N LEU A 39 -12.56 -5.29 -7.00
CA LEU A 39 -11.88 -5.70 -5.77
C LEU A 39 -10.36 -5.63 -5.91
N VAL A 40 -9.80 -6.25 -6.95
CA VAL A 40 -8.35 -6.21 -7.25
C VAL A 40 -7.92 -4.78 -7.58
N ALA A 41 -8.72 -4.04 -8.37
CA ALA A 41 -8.42 -2.65 -8.70
C ALA A 41 -8.36 -1.77 -7.44
N SER A 42 -9.30 -1.90 -6.51
CA SER A 42 -9.28 -1.13 -5.26
C SER A 42 -8.06 -1.44 -4.39
N ARG A 43 -7.67 -2.72 -4.31
CA ARG A 43 -6.46 -3.13 -3.57
C ARG A 43 -5.18 -2.65 -4.24
N GLY A 44 -5.07 -2.82 -5.55
CA GLY A 44 -3.94 -2.33 -6.33
C GLY A 44 -3.78 -0.82 -6.22
N LEU A 45 -4.88 -0.07 -6.30
CA LEU A 45 -4.87 1.38 -6.16
C LEU A 45 -4.43 1.80 -4.74
N GLY A 46 -4.96 1.15 -3.69
CA GLY A 46 -4.56 1.42 -2.32
C GLY A 46 -3.07 1.20 -2.07
N LEU A 47 -2.50 0.12 -2.62
CA LEU A 47 -1.06 -0.15 -2.57
C LEU A 47 -0.24 0.89 -3.33
N ALA A 48 -0.68 1.25 -4.54
CA ALA A 48 0.00 2.25 -5.37
C ALA A 48 0.04 3.63 -4.69
N ILE A 49 -1.08 4.06 -4.10
CA ILE A 49 -1.17 5.32 -3.35
C ILE A 49 -0.24 5.29 -2.14
N THR A 50 -0.27 4.19 -1.37
CA THR A 50 0.55 4.05 -0.16
C THR A 50 2.05 4.07 -0.50
N ALA A 51 2.47 3.29 -1.49
CA ALA A 51 3.85 3.26 -1.95
C ALA A 51 4.30 4.61 -2.53
N GLY A 52 3.45 5.26 -3.33
CA GLY A 52 3.72 6.60 -3.88
C GLY A 52 3.87 7.66 -2.78
N SER A 53 3.05 7.59 -1.74
CA SER A 53 3.13 8.46 -0.57
C SER A 53 4.44 8.27 0.21
N MET A 54 4.84 7.01 0.45
CA MET A 54 6.11 6.69 1.11
C MET A 54 7.32 7.25 0.34
N LEU A 55 7.29 7.20 -1.00
CA LEU A 55 8.35 7.75 -1.84
C LEU A 55 8.55 9.27 -1.63
N LEU A 56 7.50 9.99 -1.25
CA LEU A 56 7.57 11.42 -0.93
C LEU A 56 8.03 11.68 0.52
N PHE A 57 7.65 10.82 1.47
CA PHE A 57 8.03 10.98 2.87
C PHE A 57 9.50 10.63 3.15
N VAL A 58 10.04 9.57 2.54
CA VAL A 58 11.44 9.14 2.71
C VAL A 58 12.45 10.27 2.43
N PRO A 59 12.42 10.96 1.28
CA PRO A 59 13.38 12.04 1.00
C PRO A 59 13.19 13.25 1.92
N GLN A 60 11.96 13.53 2.38
CA GLN A 60 11.69 14.59 3.35
C GLN A 60 12.32 14.28 4.71
N ILE A 61 12.18 13.04 5.20
CA ILE A 61 12.80 12.57 6.44
C ILE A 61 14.33 12.64 6.33
N LEU A 62 14.89 12.18 5.22
CA LEU A 62 16.34 12.24 4.99
C LEU A 62 16.87 13.67 4.95
N LYS A 63 16.11 14.64 4.40
CA LYS A 63 16.49 16.06 4.43
C LYS A 63 16.54 16.61 5.84
N ILE A 64 15.52 16.35 6.66
CA ILE A 64 15.47 16.80 8.07
C ILE A 64 16.62 16.16 8.86
N ALA A 65 16.84 14.86 8.69
CA ALA A 65 17.91 14.13 9.37
C ALA A 65 19.31 14.66 9.01
N ARG A 66 19.53 15.06 7.75
CA ARG A 66 20.80 15.65 7.31
C ARG A 66 20.98 17.10 7.73
N ALA A 67 19.90 17.89 7.73
CA ALA A 67 19.95 19.30 8.12
C ALA A 67 20.04 19.50 9.63
N GLY A 68 19.58 18.52 10.44
CA GLY A 68 19.52 18.62 11.90
C GLY A 68 18.51 19.66 12.42
N SER A 69 17.80 20.34 11.52
CA SER A 69 16.76 21.34 11.80
C SER A 69 15.53 21.06 10.93
N ALA A 70 14.35 21.26 11.52
CA ALA A 70 13.06 21.18 10.85
C ALA A 70 12.50 22.57 10.48
N GLU A 71 13.34 23.61 10.44
CA GLU A 71 12.95 24.95 10.00
C GLU A 71 12.33 24.93 8.59
N GLY A 72 11.15 25.54 8.47
CA GLY A 72 10.37 25.57 7.22
C GLY A 72 9.37 24.42 7.06
N VAL A 73 9.34 23.43 7.95
CA VAL A 73 8.34 22.35 7.96
C VAL A 73 7.23 22.65 8.98
N SER A 74 5.98 22.64 8.53
CA SER A 74 4.83 22.82 9.43
C SER A 74 4.51 21.54 10.19
N LEU A 75 4.72 21.57 11.52
CA LEU A 75 4.39 20.46 12.43
C LEU A 75 2.89 20.12 12.37
N VAL A 76 2.03 21.13 12.26
CA VAL A 76 0.57 20.94 12.14
C VAL A 76 0.21 20.18 10.87
N ALA A 77 0.82 20.52 9.74
CA ALA A 77 0.59 19.82 8.47
C ALA A 77 1.04 18.36 8.56
N MET A 78 2.14 18.08 9.26
CA MET A 78 2.65 16.72 9.46
C MET A 78 1.72 15.87 10.35
N ILE A 79 1.16 16.45 11.43
CA ILE A 79 0.16 15.77 12.27
C ILE A 79 -1.12 15.50 11.48
N ILE A 80 -1.62 16.47 10.72
CA ILE A 80 -2.82 16.29 9.89
C ILE A 80 -2.59 15.20 8.83
N GLY A 81 -1.40 15.14 8.24
CA GLY A 81 -1.02 14.07 7.30
C GLY A 81 -0.93 12.68 7.95
N LEU A 82 -0.67 12.60 9.26
CA LEU A 82 -0.57 11.34 10.00
C LEU A 82 -1.94 10.76 10.40
N ILE A 83 -2.94 11.60 10.65
CA ILE A 83 -4.30 11.17 11.05
C ILE A 83 -4.93 10.16 10.07
N PRO A 84 -4.94 10.37 8.74
CA PRO A 84 -5.48 9.39 7.79
C PRO A 84 -4.77 8.04 7.83
N ALA A 85 -3.45 8.04 8.01
CA ALA A 85 -2.66 6.83 8.11
C ALA A 85 -3.02 6.04 9.38
N LEU A 86 -3.13 6.73 10.52
CA LEU A 86 -3.59 6.13 11.78
C LEU A 86 -5.02 5.60 11.66
N GLY A 87 -5.91 6.33 10.99
CA GLY A 87 -7.28 5.88 10.72
C GLY A 87 -7.31 4.60 9.87
N THR A 88 -6.43 4.50 8.86
CA THR A 88 -6.31 3.31 8.02
C THR A 88 -5.77 2.11 8.81
N VAL A 89 -4.79 2.33 9.68
CA VAL A 89 -4.26 1.29 10.58
C VAL A 89 -5.34 0.82 11.56
N ALA A 90 -6.05 1.76 12.18
CA ALA A 90 -7.13 1.45 13.12
C ALA A 90 -8.28 0.67 12.44
N TYR A 91 -8.69 1.10 11.24
CA TYR A 91 -9.69 0.39 10.45
C TYR A 91 -9.24 -1.03 10.07
N SER A 92 -7.95 -1.20 9.77
CA SER A 92 -7.39 -2.51 9.44
C SER A 92 -7.20 -3.41 10.65
N TYR A 93 -7.18 -2.87 11.88
CA TYR A 93 -7.07 -3.66 13.11
C TYR A 93 -8.41 -4.21 13.59
N GLU A 94 -9.51 -3.54 13.27
CA GLU A 94 -10.86 -3.98 13.61
C GLU A 94 -11.36 -5.15 12.73
N LYS A 95 -10.68 -5.41 11.61
CA LYS A 95 -11.04 -6.42 10.61
C LYS A 95 -10.11 -7.63 10.66
#